data_AF-A0A2T2V4J3-F1
#
_entry.id   AF-A0A2T2V4J3-F1
#
_cell.length_a   1.000
_cell.length_b   1.000
_cell.length_c   1.000
_cell.angle_alpha   90.00
_cell.angle_beta   90.00
_cell.angle_gamma   90.00
#
_symmetry.space_group_name_H-M   'P 1'
#
loop_
_entity.id
_entity.type
_entity.pdbx_description
1 polymer ?
#
loop_
_entity_poly.entity_id
_entity_poly.type
_entity_poly.pdbx_seq_one_letter_code
_entity_poly.pdbx_strand_id
1 'polypeptide(L)'
;MKATDLPMLPATQPNFTETDRRLAGTLKALAHPARLAIVRLLAERDECVCGEIVDDLPLAQSTVSQHLKALKEAGLVQGTVEGRSTCYCLDPAALR
;
A
#
# COMPACT_ATOMS: atom_id res chain seq x y z
N MET A 1 -9.72 -42.64 33.41
CA MET A 1 -9.86 -43.15 32.03
C MET A 1 -11.32 -42.95 31.62
N LYS A 2 -11.74 -42.08 30.70
CA LYS A 2 -11.12 -41.06 29.84
C LYS A 2 -12.15 -39.93 29.72
N ALA A 3 -11.77 -38.72 30.10
CA ALA A 3 -12.40 -37.50 29.58
C ALA A 3 -11.55 -37.08 28.37
N THR A 4 -11.90 -37.61 27.21
CA THR A 4 -11.20 -37.45 25.91
C THR A 4 -12.13 -38.17 24.93
N ASP A 5 -12.84 -37.54 23.99
CA ASP A 5 -12.58 -36.34 23.23
C ASP A 5 -13.93 -35.73 22.82
N LEU A 6 -14.23 -34.53 23.30
CA LEU A 6 -15.20 -33.69 22.61
C LEU A 6 -14.49 -33.19 21.35
N PRO A 7 -15.04 -33.37 20.14
CA PRO A 7 -14.39 -32.89 18.93
C PRO A 7 -14.18 -31.39 19.07
N MET A 8 -12.92 -30.96 19.06
CA MET A 8 -12.56 -29.56 18.90
C MET A 8 -13.22 -29.10 17.60
N LEU A 9 -14.30 -28.33 17.71
CA LEU A 9 -14.88 -27.62 16.57
C LEU A 9 -13.73 -26.89 15.88
N PRO A 10 -13.54 -27.05 14.55
CA PRO A 10 -12.52 -26.26 13.88
C PRO A 10 -12.85 -24.80 14.15
N ALA A 11 -11.93 -24.08 14.81
CA ALA A 11 -12.02 -22.64 15.00
C ALA A 11 -12.38 -22.07 13.63
N THR A 12 -13.61 -21.60 13.49
CA THR A 12 -14.18 -21.18 12.22
C THR A 12 -13.36 -20.00 11.77
N GLN A 13 -12.37 -20.26 10.91
CA GLN A 13 -11.61 -19.22 10.25
C GLN A 13 -12.66 -18.33 9.59
N PRO A 14 -12.68 -17.02 9.83
CA PRO A 14 -13.63 -16.17 9.15
C PRO A 14 -13.42 -16.34 7.65
N ASN A 15 -14.47 -16.82 6.96
CA ASN A 15 -14.45 -17.13 5.55
C ASN A 15 -14.41 -15.83 4.72
N PHE A 16 -13.31 -15.08 4.78
CA PHE A 16 -13.13 -13.88 3.98
C PHE A 16 -12.87 -14.24 2.53
N THR A 17 -13.56 -13.53 1.62
CA THR A 17 -13.34 -13.71 0.18
C THR A 17 -11.92 -13.28 -0.20
N GLU A 18 -11.44 -13.73 -1.36
CA GLU A 18 -10.15 -13.27 -1.88
C GLU A 18 -10.15 -11.76 -2.13
N THR A 19 -11.29 -11.21 -2.57
CA THR A 19 -11.49 -9.76 -2.69
C THR A 19 -11.31 -9.05 -1.36
N ASP A 20 -11.90 -9.55 -0.27
CA ASP A 20 -11.78 -8.94 1.06
C ASP A 20 -10.32 -8.94 1.53
N ARG A 21 -9.60 -10.03 1.29
CA ARG A 21 -8.17 -10.14 1.64
C ARG A 21 -7.31 -9.17 0.84
N ARG A 22 -7.56 -9.05 -0.47
CA ARG A 22 -6.88 -8.09 -1.34
C ARG A 22 -7.13 -6.67 -0.86
N LEU A 23 -8.40 -6.30 -0.66
CA LEU A 23 -8.80 -4.97 -0.19
C LEU A 23 -8.21 -4.65 1.18
N ALA A 24 -8.23 -5.60 2.11
CA ALA A 24 -7.62 -5.42 3.42
C ALA A 24 -6.11 -5.13 3.31
N GLY A 25 -5.40 -5.80 2.39
CA GLY A 25 -3.99 -5.52 2.09
C GLY A 25 -3.78 -4.10 1.56
N THR A 26 -4.56 -3.70 0.56
CA THR A 26 -4.50 -2.36 -0.03
C THR A 26 -4.83 -1.26 0.99
N LEU A 27 -5.89 -1.44 1.77
CA LEU A 27 -6.30 -0.49 2.81
C LEU A 27 -5.26 -0.39 3.93
N LYS A 28 -4.65 -1.51 4.33
CA LYS A 28 -3.54 -1.51 5.29
C LYS A 28 -2.34 -0.72 4.75
N ALA A 29 -2.05 -0.84 3.46
CA ALA A 29 -1.04 -0.02 2.80
C ALA A 29 -1.44 1.46 2.75
N LEU A 30 -2.72 1.83 2.68
CA LEU A 30 -3.14 3.24 2.72
C LEU A 30 -3.24 3.84 4.12
N ALA A 31 -3.41 3.03 5.16
CA ALA A 31 -3.76 3.47 6.52
C ALA A 31 -2.72 4.35 7.25
N HIS A 32 -1.57 4.67 6.64
CA HIS A 32 -0.57 5.54 7.25
C HIS A 32 -0.69 6.97 6.70
N PRO A 33 -0.70 8.00 7.56
CA PRO A 33 -0.91 9.39 7.14
C PRO A 33 0.03 9.87 6.03
N ALA A 34 1.32 9.56 6.16
CA ALA A 34 2.31 9.91 5.12
C ALA A 34 2.03 9.25 3.77
N ARG A 35 1.55 8.00 3.75
CA ARG A 35 1.23 7.27 2.52
C ARG A 35 -0.02 7.82 1.87
N LEU A 36 -1.00 8.21 2.68
CA LEU A 36 -2.18 8.92 2.20
C LEU A 36 -1.82 10.27 1.60
N ALA A 37 -0.92 11.03 2.23
CA ALA A 37 -0.43 12.30 1.69
C ALA A 37 0.27 12.13 0.33
N ILE A 38 1.14 11.12 0.20
CA ILE A 38 1.79 10.77 -1.07
C ILE A 38 0.75 10.43 -2.15
N VAL A 39 -0.20 9.55 -1.84
CA VAL A 39 -1.23 9.13 -2.81
C VAL A 39 -2.10 10.31 -3.22
N ARG A 40 -2.48 11.19 -2.30
CA ARG A 40 -3.21 12.43 -2.61
C ARG A 40 -2.41 13.36 -3.51
N LEU A 41 -1.14 13.58 -3.21
CA LEU A 41 -0.27 14.41 -4.03
C LEU A 41 -0.17 13.85 -5.46
N LEU A 42 0.04 12.54 -5.61
CA LEU A 42 0.09 11.90 -6.92
C LEU A 42 -1.27 11.94 -7.65
N ALA A 43 -2.38 11.85 -6.92
CA ALA A 43 -3.74 11.99 -7.50
C ALA A 43 -4.02 13.40 -7.99
N GLU A 44 -3.54 14.42 -7.27
CA GLU A 44 -3.76 15.83 -7.60
C GLU A 44 -2.93 16.28 -8.81
N ARG A 45 -1.77 15.65 -9.05
CA ARG A 45 -0.87 15.98 -10.17
C ARG A 45 -1.24 15.30 -11.49
N ASP A 46 -2.02 14.21 -11.47
CA ASP A 46 -2.45 13.39 -12.64
C ASP A 46 -1.30 12.92 -13.57
N GLU A 47 -0.05 13.05 -13.12
CA GLU A 47 1.18 12.77 -13.87
C GLU A 47 2.20 12.06 -12.96
N CYS A 48 3.22 11.44 -13.55
CA CYS A 48 4.31 10.85 -12.78
C CYS A 48 5.22 11.95 -12.21
N VAL A 49 5.40 11.98 -10.89
CA VAL A 49 6.23 12.97 -10.18
C VAL A 49 7.66 12.45 -10.05
N CYS A 50 8.63 13.20 -10.58
CA CYS A 50 10.05 12.82 -10.60
C CYS A 50 10.88 13.66 -9.63
N GLY A 51 11.53 13.04 -8.64
CA GLY A 51 12.51 13.70 -7.76
C GLY A 51 11.96 14.75 -6.77
N GLU A 52 10.88 15.45 -7.10
CA GLU A 52 10.31 16.57 -6.35
C GLU A 52 9.27 16.15 -5.31
N ILE A 53 8.89 14.87 -5.26
CA ILE A 53 7.82 14.39 -4.37
C ILE A 53 8.13 14.61 -2.87
N VAL A 54 9.41 14.77 -2.54
CA VAL A 54 9.89 15.02 -1.18
C VAL A 54 9.71 16.48 -0.79
N ASP A 55 9.78 17.40 -1.76
CA ASP A 55 9.70 18.84 -1.50
C ASP A 55 8.27 19.28 -1.14
N ASP A 56 7.27 18.55 -1.66
CA ASP A 56 5.85 18.77 -1.39
C ASP A 56 5.36 18.12 -0.07
N LEU A 57 6.23 17.39 0.65
CA LEU A 57 5.88 16.68 1.87
C LEU A 57 6.74 17.13 3.06
N PRO A 58 6.17 17.27 4.27
CA PRO A 58 6.93 17.63 5.48
C PRO A 58 7.68 16.41 6.04
N LEU A 59 8.40 15.67 5.20
CA LEU A 59 9.05 14.40 5.53
C LEU A 59 10.45 14.32 4.93
N ALA A 60 11.36 13.61 5.62
CA ALA A 60 12.69 13.37 5.10
C ALA A 60 12.67 12.44 3.87
N GLN A 61 13.62 12.63 2.96
CA GLN A 61 13.77 11.85 1.71
C GLN A 61 13.79 10.33 1.94
N SER A 62 14.48 9.87 2.99
CA SER A 62 14.57 8.45 3.35
C SER A 62 13.22 7.88 3.78
N THR A 63 12.43 8.64 4.55
CA THR A 63 11.09 8.29 4.99
C THR A 63 10.12 8.22 3.80
N VAL A 64 10.18 9.20 2.90
CA VAL A 64 9.37 9.21 1.67
C VAL A 64 9.70 8.03 0.78
N SER A 65 10.99 7.73 0.57
CA SER A 65 11.45 6.56 -0.19
C SER A 65 10.93 5.24 0.41
N GLN A 66 10.95 5.10 1.74
CA GLN A 66 10.45 3.90 2.41
C GLN A 66 8.93 3.75 2.24
N HIS A 67 8.19 4.86 2.32
CA HIS A 67 6.74 4.87 2.10
C HIS A 67 6.38 4.55 0.64
N LEU A 68 7.11 5.11 -0.33
CA LEU A 68 6.94 4.81 -1.75
C LEU A 68 7.22 3.35 -2.07
N LYS A 69 8.25 2.75 -1.45
CA LYS A 69 8.52 1.33 -1.58
C LYS A 69 7.35 0.48 -1.07
N ALA A 70 6.81 0.79 0.10
CA ALA A 70 5.66 0.08 0.66
C ALA A 70 4.39 0.23 -0.20
N LEU A 71 4.16 1.42 -0.76
CA LEU A 71 3.06 1.67 -1.69
C LEU A 71 3.24 0.87 -3.00
N LYS A 72 4.48 0.78 -3.50
CA LYS A 72 4.81 0.00 -4.71
C LYS A 72 4.61 -1.49 -4.49
N GLU A 73 5.03 -2.02 -3.34
CA GLU A 73 4.81 -3.41 -2.94
C GLU A 73 3.32 -3.74 -2.80
N ALA A 74 2.50 -2.77 -2.39
CA ALA A 74 1.04 -2.88 -2.33
C ALA A 74 0.36 -2.69 -3.70
N GLY A 75 1.13 -2.42 -4.76
CA GLY A 75 0.62 -2.17 -6.10
C GLY A 75 -0.03 -0.80 -6.29
N LEU A 76 -0.01 0.09 -5.31
CA LEU A 76 -0.71 1.39 -5.35
C LEU A 76 0.00 2.44 -6.21
N VAL A 77 1.32 2.34 -6.34
CA VAL A 77 2.14 3.25 -7.14
C VAL A 77 3.08 2.48 -8.03
N GLN A 78 3.37 3.05 -9.19
CA GLN A 78 4.41 2.60 -10.10
C GLN A 78 5.60 3.53 -9.99
N GLY A 79 6.81 2.99 -10.19
CA GLY A 79 8.05 3.74 -10.09
C GLY A 79 8.95 3.41 -11.27
N THR A 80 9.17 4.37 -12.16
CA THR A 80 9.99 4.27 -13.37
C THR A 80 11.25 5.11 -13.18
N VAL A 81 12.42 4.61 -13.61
CA VAL A 81 13.66 5.38 -13.56
C VAL A 81 13.82 6.16 -14.86
N GLU A 82 13.83 7.48 -14.77
CA GLU A 82 14.07 8.37 -15.90
C GLU A 82 15.36 9.17 -15.67
N GLY A 83 16.40 8.81 -16.42
CA GLY A 83 17.73 9.42 -16.29
C GLY A 83 18.36 9.18 -14.91
N ARG A 84 18.44 10.24 -14.08
CA ARG A 84 19.04 10.20 -12.73
C ARG A 84 17.99 10.17 -11.61
N SER A 85 16.70 10.26 -11.94
CA SER A 85 15.61 10.38 -10.98
C SER A 85 14.63 9.21 -11.12
N THR A 86 13.98 8.84 -10.02
CA THR A 86 12.84 7.92 -10.05
C THR A 86 11.55 8.73 -10.09
N CYS A 87 10.70 8.43 -11.06
CA CYS A 87 9.38 9.00 -11.23
C CYS A 87 8.32 8.07 -10.66
N TYR A 88 7.37 8.60 -9.90
CA TYR A 88 6.29 7.83 -9.28
C TYR A 88 4.93 8.31 -9.76
N CYS A 89 4.04 7.37 -10.05
CA CYS A 89 2.65 7.63 -10.45
C CYS A 89 1.71 6.65 -9.76
N LEU A 90 0.43 7.01 -9.64
CA LEU A 90 -0.58 6.08 -9.17
C LEU A 90 -0.79 4.96 -10.18
N ASP A 91 -1.03 3.75 -9.68
CA ASP A 91 -1.48 2.65 -10.53
C ASP A 91 -3.01 2.71 -10.68
N PRO A 92 -3.55 2.96 -11.89
CA PRO A 92 -4.99 3.01 -12.11
C PRO A 92 -5.70 1.67 -11.85
N ALA A 93 -4.98 0.55 -11.91
CA ALA A 93 -5.53 -0.77 -11.66
C ALA A 93 -5.66 -1.06 -10.16
N ALA A 94 -4.92 -0.35 -9.30
CA ALA A 94 -4.93 -0.59 -7.85
C ALA A 94 -6.12 0.02 -7.12
N LEU A 95 -6.82 0.95 -7.76
CA LEU A 95 -8.00 1.64 -7.22
C LEU A 95 -9.33 1.12 -7.82
N ARG A 96 -9.32 -0.04 -8.50
CA ARG A 96 -10.49 -0.67 -9.15
C ARG A 96 -10.97 -1.94 -8.45
#